data_AF-A0A2V8XNW7-F1
#
_entry.id   AF-A0A2V8XNW7-F1
#
_cell.length_a   1.000
_cell.length_b   1.000
_cell.length_c   1.000
_cell.angle_alpha   90.00
_cell.angle_beta   90.00
_cell.angle_gamma   90.00
#
_symmetry.space_group_name_H-M   'P 1'
#
loop_
_entity.id
_entity.type
_entity.pdbx_description
1 polymer ?
#
loop_
_entity_poly.entity_id
_entity_poly.type
_entity_poly.pdbx_seq_one_letter_code
_entity_poly.pdbx_strand_id
1 'polypeptide(L)'
;MPLDRTTPLLFLPLRNLNPLRTNMPLLWLPLLLGGPSTEPSLPCGKGNCEAQAGLPINLVNGNVWITQRDYSLPGLGGGLAIDRTWNSLWIMRRDTLPAAGMFGDSWRSTYEERIASFGSNFIKYYRSNGDGWWFQANGSSYQLANPPNEHATLVYNGTLGQYTITFADGTKRVFNGSGYLTAILDRNNNQVSITYDSSNRITTVTDAASRNVTFTYANASFPALATSAADAAGNIANYTYDTSGRLSQVLYPDASQLNFAYDANGLITSVTDAQMKLIESHTYDSSRRGLTSQRANGVDSVTITYPASGTTSLTDSMGNTTTFNYNYNGLSKFIITMG
;
A
#
# COMPACT_ATOMS: atom_id res chain seq x y z
N MET A 1 17.21 36.80 -64.59
CA MET A 1 16.88 38.03 -65.34
C MET A 1 15.45 37.90 -65.87
N PRO A 2 14.61 38.94 -65.82
CA PRO A 2 13.96 39.43 -64.58
C PRO A 2 12.46 39.82 -64.72
N LEU A 3 11.85 40.18 -63.56
CA LEU A 3 10.69 41.11 -63.31
C LEU A 3 9.31 40.71 -63.88
N ASP A 4 8.16 40.80 -63.16
CA ASP A 4 7.58 42.04 -62.61
C ASP A 4 6.39 41.84 -61.59
N ARG A 5 6.31 42.81 -60.65
CA ARG A 5 5.26 43.43 -59.76
C ARG A 5 3.84 42.82 -59.56
N THR A 6 3.22 42.90 -58.37
CA THR A 6 2.59 44.10 -57.74
C THR A 6 2.09 43.87 -56.28
N THR A 7 1.94 44.97 -55.51
CA THR A 7 1.73 45.23 -54.04
C THR A 7 0.26 45.18 -53.49
N PRO A 8 -0.10 45.64 -52.26
CA PRO A 8 0.04 45.08 -50.89
C PRO A 8 -1.32 45.00 -50.09
N LEU A 9 -1.37 44.43 -48.86
CA LEU A 9 -2.55 44.50 -47.98
C LEU A 9 -2.24 44.80 -46.48
N LEU A 10 -2.68 45.99 -46.07
CA LEU A 10 -3.41 46.40 -44.86
C LEU A 10 -3.10 45.74 -43.48
N PHE A 11 -2.61 46.57 -42.55
CA PHE A 11 -2.51 46.30 -41.10
C PHE A 11 -3.58 47.10 -40.33
N LEU A 12 -4.26 46.46 -39.38
CA LEU A 12 -4.90 46.99 -38.16
C LEU A 12 -5.29 45.76 -37.27
N PRO A 13 -5.62 45.87 -35.96
CA PRO A 13 -5.37 46.91 -34.95
C PRO A 13 -5.01 46.32 -33.55
N LEU A 14 -4.75 47.18 -32.54
CA LEU A 14 -5.58 47.32 -31.30
C LEU A 14 -4.83 47.98 -30.13
N ARG A 15 -5.52 48.96 -29.51
CA ARG A 15 -5.14 49.69 -28.28
C ARG A 15 -5.74 49.02 -27.03
N ASN A 16 -4.93 49.01 -25.97
CA ASN A 16 -5.20 49.11 -24.52
C ASN A 16 -6.57 48.73 -23.93
N LEU A 17 -6.55 47.77 -22.99
CA LEU A 17 -7.24 47.81 -21.69
C LEU A 17 -6.36 47.17 -20.59
N ASN A 18 -6.46 47.72 -19.37
CA ASN A 18 -5.62 47.55 -18.17
C ASN A 18 -5.71 46.15 -17.48
N PRO A 19 -4.79 45.82 -16.53
CA PRO A 19 -4.59 44.47 -16.02
C PRO A 19 -5.46 44.14 -14.81
N LEU A 20 -6.13 42.99 -14.83
CA LEU A 20 -6.66 42.35 -13.63
C LEU A 20 -5.77 41.15 -13.29
N ARG A 21 -5.20 41.22 -12.08
CA ARG A 21 -4.46 40.14 -11.42
C ARG A 21 -5.29 38.86 -11.41
N THR A 22 -4.74 37.79 -11.98
CA THR A 22 -5.00 36.43 -11.50
C THR A 22 -3.68 35.64 -11.58
N ASN A 23 -2.97 35.59 -10.46
CA ASN A 23 -1.95 34.56 -10.23
C ASN A 23 -2.70 33.24 -10.03
N MET A 24 -2.70 32.37 -11.03
CA MET A 24 -2.90 30.93 -10.83
C MET A 24 -1.59 30.24 -11.18
N PRO A 25 -0.85 29.64 -10.22
CA PRO A 25 0.31 28.86 -10.57
C PRO A 25 -0.19 27.54 -11.16
N LEU A 26 0.12 27.34 -12.44
CA LEU A 26 0.02 26.08 -13.15
C LEU A 26 0.84 25.01 -12.39
N LEU A 27 0.15 24.10 -11.72
CA LEU A 27 0.75 22.95 -11.06
C LEU A 27 1.13 21.90 -12.13
N TRP A 28 2.27 22.09 -12.78
CA TRP A 28 2.88 21.06 -13.63
C TRP A 28 3.47 19.97 -12.73
N LEU A 29 2.68 18.91 -12.49
CA LEU A 29 3.20 17.60 -12.11
C LEU A 29 4.09 17.11 -13.26
N PRO A 30 5.32 16.61 -13.03
CA PRO A 30 6.04 15.91 -14.09
C PRO A 30 5.33 14.58 -14.33
N LEU A 31 4.47 14.58 -15.35
CA LEU A 31 4.07 13.42 -16.13
C LEU A 31 5.33 12.85 -16.80
N LEU A 32 6.22 12.21 -16.05
CA LEU A 32 7.28 11.38 -16.61
C LEU A 32 7.80 10.43 -15.54
N LEU A 33 7.08 9.32 -15.36
CA LEU A 33 7.54 7.93 -15.22
C LEU A 33 6.37 7.07 -14.69
N GLY A 34 5.58 6.52 -15.62
CA GLY A 34 4.83 5.27 -15.42
C GLY A 34 3.35 5.35 -15.01
N GLY A 35 2.44 5.46 -16.00
CA GLY A 35 1.05 4.97 -15.93
C GLY A 35 0.13 5.48 -14.80
N PRO A 36 -1.15 5.09 -14.77
CA PRO A 36 -1.97 5.27 -13.58
C PRO A 36 -1.29 4.55 -12.41
N SER A 37 -1.34 5.11 -11.20
CA SER A 37 -0.91 4.43 -9.97
C SER A 37 -1.40 2.99 -9.97
N THR A 38 -0.49 2.04 -10.18
CA THR A 38 -0.73 0.59 -10.12
C THR A 38 -0.62 0.06 -8.69
N GLU A 39 -0.40 0.95 -7.73
CA GLU A 39 -0.25 0.62 -6.33
C GLU A 39 -1.62 0.48 -5.67
N PRO A 40 -1.75 -0.47 -4.74
CA PRO A 40 -2.94 -0.57 -3.93
C PRO A 40 -3.07 0.65 -3.01
N SER A 41 -4.09 1.46 -3.25
CA SER A 41 -4.67 2.35 -2.24
C SER A 41 -5.69 1.56 -1.42
N LEU A 42 -5.73 1.77 -0.10
CA LEU A 42 -6.70 1.34 0.90
C LEU A 42 -6.85 2.42 1.99
N PRO A 43 -7.77 2.22 2.94
CA PRO A 43 -8.79 3.20 3.27
C PRO A 43 -8.19 4.52 3.78
N CYS A 44 -8.32 5.61 3.02
CA CYS A 44 -8.00 6.94 3.53
C CYS A 44 -9.03 7.41 4.56
N GLY A 45 -8.55 8.22 5.51
CA GLY A 45 -9.31 8.76 6.61
C GLY A 45 -10.58 9.48 6.18
N LYS A 46 -11.57 9.41 7.08
CA LYS A 46 -12.89 10.07 7.08
C LYS A 46 -13.16 10.99 5.86
N GLY A 47 -13.90 10.47 4.88
CA GLY A 47 -14.64 11.29 3.92
C GLY A 47 -14.57 10.83 2.46
N ASN A 48 -15.49 9.95 2.08
CA ASN A 48 -16.10 9.87 0.74
C ASN A 48 -15.25 9.50 -0.49
N CYS A 49 -14.24 8.64 -0.38
CA CYS A 49 -13.43 8.27 -1.55
C CYS A 49 -13.02 6.78 -1.54
N GLU A 50 -13.60 6.03 -2.48
CA GLU A 50 -13.47 4.60 -2.80
C GLU A 50 -14.44 3.66 -2.03
N ALA A 51 -15.47 3.19 -2.73
CA ALA A 51 -16.33 2.09 -2.27
C ALA A 51 -15.53 0.78 -2.34
N GLN A 52 -15.69 -0.07 -1.34
CA GLN A 52 -15.12 -1.42 -1.30
C GLN A 52 -16.27 -2.44 -1.22
N ALA A 53 -16.06 -3.64 -1.74
CA ALA A 53 -17.04 -4.72 -1.68
C ALA A 53 -16.38 -6.06 -1.35
N GLY A 54 -17.15 -7.03 -0.87
CA GLY A 54 -16.66 -8.39 -0.63
C GLY A 54 -15.56 -8.51 0.42
N LEU A 55 -15.38 -7.47 1.27
CA LEU A 55 -14.42 -7.37 2.38
C LEU A 55 -13.13 -8.21 2.17
N PRO A 56 -12.24 -7.84 1.23
CA PRO A 56 -12.35 -6.61 0.42
C PRO A 56 -11.74 -6.59 -1.00
N ILE A 57 -12.50 -6.03 -1.94
CA ILE A 57 -12.07 -5.57 -3.27
C ILE A 57 -12.28 -4.06 -3.36
N ASN A 58 -11.27 -3.34 -3.83
CA ASN A 58 -11.29 -1.90 -4.04
C ASN A 58 -12.01 -1.64 -5.36
N LEU A 59 -13.16 -0.97 -5.35
CA LEU A 59 -13.98 -0.79 -6.56
C LEU A 59 -13.40 0.23 -7.54
N VAL A 60 -12.27 0.87 -7.23
CA VAL A 60 -11.69 1.94 -8.01
C VAL A 60 -10.44 1.49 -8.77
N ASN A 61 -9.63 0.62 -8.18
CA ASN A 61 -8.45 0.03 -8.84
C ASN A 61 -8.55 -1.49 -9.03
N GLY A 62 -9.50 -2.17 -8.37
CA GLY A 62 -9.68 -3.61 -8.43
C GLY A 62 -8.76 -4.41 -7.51
N ASN A 63 -8.02 -3.74 -6.63
CA ASN A 63 -7.15 -4.41 -5.68
C ASN A 63 -7.94 -5.28 -4.71
N VAL A 64 -7.50 -6.53 -4.55
CA VAL A 64 -7.93 -7.42 -3.48
C VAL A 64 -6.85 -7.44 -2.41
N TRP A 65 -7.23 -7.28 -1.15
CA TRP A 65 -6.28 -7.39 -0.05
C TRP A 65 -6.80 -8.33 1.04
N ILE A 66 -5.89 -9.05 1.66
CA ILE A 66 -6.23 -9.97 2.76
C ILE A 66 -5.36 -9.58 3.94
N THR A 67 -5.99 -9.15 5.04
CA THR A 67 -5.28 -8.83 6.27
C THR A 67 -5.51 -9.91 7.31
N GLN A 68 -4.43 -10.45 7.86
CA GLN A 68 -4.44 -11.45 8.92
C GLN A 68 -3.65 -10.94 10.11
N ARG A 69 -4.23 -11.05 11.30
CA ARG A 69 -3.56 -10.74 12.56
C ARG A 69 -3.03 -12.03 13.15
N ASP A 70 -1.73 -12.18 13.18
CA ASP A 70 -1.08 -13.36 13.76
C ASP A 70 -0.85 -13.21 15.27
N TYR A 71 -0.66 -11.97 15.73
CA TYR A 71 -0.33 -11.71 17.13
C TYR A 71 -0.74 -10.31 17.56
N SER A 72 -1.18 -10.19 18.82
CA SER A 72 -1.39 -8.90 19.46
C SER A 72 -1.14 -9.01 20.95
N LEU A 73 -0.22 -8.19 21.42
CA LEU A 73 0.08 -8.00 22.83
C LEU A 73 -0.03 -6.51 23.15
N PRO A 74 -1.18 -6.05 23.69
CA PRO A 74 -1.39 -4.66 24.06
C PRO A 74 -0.32 -4.14 25.03
N GLY A 75 0.01 -2.85 24.94
CA GLY A 75 0.99 -2.19 25.79
C GLY A 75 1.13 -0.71 25.48
N LEU A 76 2.08 -0.06 26.17
CA LEU A 76 2.49 1.30 25.86
C LEU A 76 2.98 1.40 24.41
N GLY A 77 2.73 2.53 23.74
CA GLY A 77 3.12 2.69 22.33
C GLY A 77 2.29 1.87 21.34
N GLY A 78 1.17 1.28 21.78
CA GLY A 78 0.36 0.36 20.97
C GLY A 78 0.74 -1.12 21.14
N GLY A 79 1.79 -1.43 21.91
CA GLY A 79 2.24 -2.80 22.15
C GLY A 79 2.85 -3.47 20.92
N LEU A 80 2.77 -4.80 20.86
CA LEU A 80 3.26 -5.60 19.74
C LEU A 80 2.07 -6.14 18.95
N ALA A 81 2.12 -6.05 17.63
CA ALA A 81 1.10 -6.59 16.74
C ALA A 81 1.71 -6.98 15.41
N ILE A 82 1.48 -8.23 15.00
CA ILE A 82 1.86 -8.73 13.68
C ILE A 82 0.58 -8.83 12.86
N ASP A 83 0.34 -7.81 12.04
CA ASP A 83 -0.65 -7.86 10.99
C ASP A 83 0.09 -8.07 9.67
N ARG A 84 -0.33 -9.07 8.89
CA ARG A 84 0.15 -9.32 7.54
C ARG A 84 -0.93 -8.94 6.55
N THR A 85 -0.59 -8.13 5.56
CA THR A 85 -1.50 -7.74 4.48
C THR A 85 -0.97 -8.26 3.17
N TRP A 86 -1.77 -9.07 2.49
CA TRP A 86 -1.56 -9.48 1.11
C TRP A 86 -2.24 -8.52 0.15
N ASN A 87 -1.70 -8.37 -1.06
CA ASN A 87 -2.24 -7.45 -2.05
C ASN A 87 -2.14 -7.97 -3.50
N SER A 88 -3.26 -7.98 -4.21
CA SER A 88 -3.32 -8.50 -5.57
C SER A 88 -2.66 -7.59 -6.60
N LEU A 89 -2.58 -6.27 -6.37
CA LEU A 89 -1.96 -5.34 -7.32
C LEU A 89 -0.50 -5.02 -7.02
N TRP A 90 0.04 -5.47 -5.88
CA TRP A 90 1.48 -5.40 -5.65
C TRP A 90 2.21 -6.28 -6.67
N ILE A 91 2.59 -5.66 -7.79
CA ILE A 91 3.45 -6.24 -8.82
C ILE A 91 4.90 -6.13 -8.37
N MET A 92 5.62 -7.24 -8.46
CA MET A 92 7.08 -7.23 -8.47
C MET A 92 7.56 -6.71 -9.83
N ARG A 93 7.44 -5.41 -10.06
CA ARG A 93 8.46 -4.78 -10.89
C ARG A 93 9.68 -4.66 -10.01
N ARG A 94 10.84 -5.09 -10.51
CA ARG A 94 12.13 -5.05 -9.81
C ARG A 94 12.59 -3.62 -9.43
N ASP A 95 11.74 -2.61 -9.60
CA ASP A 95 11.99 -1.19 -9.39
C ASP A 95 11.30 -0.62 -8.14
N THR A 96 10.43 -1.38 -7.45
CA THR A 96 9.80 -0.94 -6.19
C THR A 96 10.43 -1.64 -4.98
N LEU A 97 11.12 -0.85 -4.15
CA LEU A 97 11.59 -1.30 -2.85
C LEU A 97 10.40 -1.44 -1.88
N PRO A 98 10.29 -2.54 -1.11
CA PRO A 98 10.88 -3.86 -1.32
C PRO A 98 9.99 -4.75 -2.21
N ALA A 99 10.66 -5.59 -3.00
CA ALA A 99 10.09 -6.55 -3.94
C ALA A 99 9.60 -7.86 -3.28
N ALA A 100 9.33 -7.89 -1.97
CA ALA A 100 8.61 -8.90 -1.18
C ALA A 100 8.81 -8.60 0.31
N GLY A 101 7.80 -8.85 1.15
CA GLY A 101 7.98 -8.87 2.61
C GLY A 101 8.49 -10.23 3.10
N MET A 102 8.73 -10.36 4.40
CA MET A 102 9.22 -11.58 5.06
C MET A 102 8.26 -12.76 4.93
N PHE A 103 7.02 -12.51 4.50
CA PHE A 103 5.98 -13.52 4.28
C PHE A 103 5.79 -13.89 2.81
N GLY A 104 6.67 -13.41 1.93
CA GLY A 104 6.69 -13.75 0.51
C GLY A 104 6.02 -12.69 -0.35
N ASP A 105 5.85 -13.05 -1.62
CA ASP A 105 5.34 -12.14 -2.65
C ASP A 105 3.97 -11.59 -2.30
N SER A 106 3.78 -10.30 -2.59
CA SER A 106 2.56 -9.55 -2.30
C SER A 106 2.16 -9.48 -0.83
N TRP A 107 2.96 -10.00 0.11
CA TRP A 107 2.75 -9.83 1.55
C TRP A 107 3.63 -8.73 2.12
N ARG A 108 3.09 -7.96 3.07
CA ARG A 108 3.85 -7.10 3.99
C ARG A 108 3.28 -7.17 5.39
N SER A 109 4.10 -6.86 6.38
CA SER A 109 3.67 -6.76 7.77
C SER A 109 3.72 -5.34 8.34
N THR A 110 3.12 -5.16 9.51
CA THR A 110 3.16 -3.93 10.32
C THR A 110 4.56 -3.34 10.49
N TYR A 111 5.61 -4.17 10.45
CA TYR A 111 6.99 -3.78 10.71
C TYR A 111 7.83 -3.57 9.47
N GLU A 112 7.25 -3.70 8.28
CA GLU A 112 7.95 -3.63 6.99
C GLU A 112 7.62 -2.36 6.20
N GLU A 113 7.21 -1.31 6.90
CA GLU A 113 7.10 0.01 6.33
C GLU A 113 8.47 0.50 5.81
N ARG A 114 8.46 1.30 4.75
CA ARG A 114 9.67 1.77 4.07
C ARG A 114 9.53 3.19 3.57
N ILE A 115 10.66 3.86 3.41
CA ILE A 115 10.74 5.06 2.56
C ILE A 115 11.74 4.84 1.43
N ALA A 116 11.50 5.46 0.28
CA ALA A 116 12.46 5.51 -0.81
C ALA A 116 12.47 6.89 -1.48
N SER A 117 13.67 7.35 -1.83
CA SER A 117 13.88 8.63 -2.50
C SER A 117 13.75 8.48 -4.02
N PHE A 118 13.04 9.40 -4.64
CA PHE A 118 12.84 9.50 -6.08
C PHE A 118 13.41 10.84 -6.55
N GLY A 119 14.69 10.82 -6.95
CA GLY A 119 15.47 12.03 -7.18
C GLY A 119 15.68 12.83 -5.88
N SER A 120 16.00 14.12 -6.01
CA SER A 120 16.24 15.02 -4.87
C SER A 120 14.96 15.55 -4.23
N ASN A 121 13.82 15.44 -4.92
CA ASN A 121 12.64 16.23 -4.59
C ASN A 121 11.48 15.42 -4.03
N PHE A 122 11.49 14.09 -4.15
CA PHE A 122 10.37 13.26 -3.73
C PHE A 122 10.82 12.08 -2.88
N ILE A 123 10.04 11.78 -1.85
CA ILE A 123 10.15 10.55 -1.07
C ILE A 123 8.80 9.85 -1.08
N LYS A 124 8.79 8.55 -1.37
CA LYS A 124 7.62 7.71 -1.18
C LYS A 124 7.74 6.98 0.15
N TYR A 125 6.70 7.06 0.95
CA TYR A 125 6.51 6.27 2.16
C TYR A 125 5.55 5.11 1.87
N TYR A 126 6.09 3.91 1.88
CA TYR A 126 5.39 2.65 1.72
C TYR A 126 4.89 2.18 3.08
N ARG A 127 3.58 2.07 3.20
CA ARG A 127 2.89 1.68 4.42
C ARG A 127 2.68 0.17 4.46
N SER A 128 2.48 -0.35 5.66
CA SER A 128 2.26 -1.77 5.94
C SER A 128 0.96 -2.31 5.36
N ASN A 129 -0.02 -1.43 5.13
CA ASN A 129 -1.36 -1.78 4.66
C ASN A 129 -1.50 -1.90 3.14
N GLY A 130 -0.51 -1.51 2.34
CA GLY A 130 -0.73 -1.33 0.89
C GLY A 130 -0.16 -0.04 0.37
N ASP A 131 -0.44 1.04 1.11
CA ASP A 131 -0.51 2.37 0.52
C ASP A 131 0.85 3.04 0.38
N GLY A 132 0.89 4.00 -0.52
CA GLY A 132 2.02 4.90 -0.71
C GLY A 132 1.64 6.34 -0.43
N TRP A 133 2.39 7.01 0.45
CA TRP A 133 2.32 8.46 0.62
C TRP A 133 3.49 9.12 -0.08
N TRP A 134 3.23 10.19 -0.80
CA TRP A 134 4.27 10.97 -1.47
C TRP A 134 4.56 12.23 -0.69
N PHE A 135 5.83 12.44 -0.40
CA PHE A 135 6.35 13.64 0.22
C PHE A 135 7.20 14.41 -0.80
N GLN A 136 7.08 15.73 -0.82
CA GLN A 136 7.85 16.63 -1.66
C GLN A 136 8.78 17.49 -0.81
N ALA A 137 10.00 17.71 -1.28
CA ALA A 137 10.98 18.55 -0.62
C ALA A 137 10.46 19.98 -0.39
N ASN A 138 10.65 20.48 0.83
CA ASN A 138 10.38 21.84 1.25
C ASN A 138 11.48 22.31 2.21
N GLY A 139 12.47 23.01 1.67
CA GLY A 139 13.68 23.41 2.40
C GLY A 139 14.47 22.19 2.88
N SER A 140 14.71 22.09 4.19
CA SER A 140 15.39 20.96 4.83
C SER A 140 14.44 19.83 5.27
N SER A 141 13.16 19.92 4.93
CA SER A 141 12.12 18.95 5.28
C SER A 141 11.36 18.49 4.03
N TYR A 142 10.38 17.60 4.21
CA TYR A 142 9.45 17.22 3.17
C TYR A 142 8.02 17.34 3.69
N GLN A 143 7.14 17.87 2.86
CA GLN A 143 5.71 17.98 3.13
C GLN A 143 4.93 16.92 2.36
N LEU A 144 3.83 16.46 2.96
CA LEU A 144 2.95 15.50 2.30
C LEU A 144 2.33 16.14 1.04
N ALA A 145 2.55 15.51 -0.11
CA ALA A 145 2.01 15.90 -1.40
C ALA A 145 0.81 15.04 -1.82
N ASN A 146 0.76 13.78 -1.38
CA ASN A 146 -0.36 12.87 -1.59
C ASN A 146 -0.41 11.81 -0.48
N PRO A 147 -1.59 11.51 0.09
CA PRO A 147 -2.92 12.03 -0.25
C PRO A 147 -3.16 13.47 0.25
N PRO A 148 -4.03 14.25 -0.43
CA PRO A 148 -4.21 15.69 -0.15
C PRO A 148 -4.97 16.01 1.14
N ASN A 149 -5.75 15.07 1.67
CA ASN A 149 -6.60 15.27 2.86
C ASN A 149 -5.96 14.74 4.15
N GLU A 150 -4.69 14.34 4.08
CA GLU A 150 -3.93 13.87 5.23
C GLU A 150 -2.87 14.91 5.60
N HIS A 151 -2.34 14.80 6.82
CA HIS A 151 -1.28 15.68 7.29
C HIS A 151 -0.15 14.89 7.95
N ALA A 152 1.04 15.03 7.38
CA ALA A 152 2.29 14.54 7.97
C ALA A 152 3.47 15.38 7.49
N THR A 153 4.53 15.39 8.29
CA THR A 153 5.83 15.96 7.94
C THR A 153 6.88 14.88 7.95
N LEU A 154 7.87 15.00 7.07
CA LEU A 154 9.02 14.11 7.00
C LEU A 154 10.29 14.95 7.11
N VAL A 155 11.20 14.57 8.02
CA VAL A 155 12.45 15.27 8.27
C VAL A 155 13.62 14.29 8.19
N TYR A 156 14.70 14.69 7.51
CA TYR A 156 15.96 13.95 7.52
C TYR A 156 16.95 14.58 8.52
N ASN A 157 17.45 13.77 9.45
CA ASN A 157 18.51 14.14 10.38
C ASN A 157 19.84 13.59 9.85
N GLY A 158 20.65 14.45 9.23
CA GLY A 158 21.94 14.08 8.64
C GLY A 158 22.99 13.63 9.65
N THR A 159 22.90 14.04 10.91
CA THR A 159 23.82 13.61 11.98
C THR A 159 23.54 12.17 12.40
N LEU A 160 22.26 11.80 12.49
CA LEU A 160 21.85 10.44 12.87
C LEU A 160 21.71 9.50 11.66
N GLY A 161 21.69 10.05 10.44
CA GLY A 161 21.39 9.28 9.23
C GLY A 161 19.99 8.68 9.29
N GLN A 162 19.00 9.45 9.75
CA GLN A 162 17.63 8.96 10.01
C GLN A 162 16.57 9.87 9.40
N TYR A 163 15.47 9.26 8.99
CA TYR A 163 14.27 9.95 8.56
C TYR A 163 13.17 9.76 9.60
N THR A 164 12.42 10.83 9.89
CA THR A 164 11.29 10.76 10.81
C THR A 164 10.03 11.30 10.14
N ILE A 165 9.01 10.47 10.03
CA ILE A 165 7.64 10.89 9.69
C ILE A 165 6.91 11.21 11.00
N THR A 166 6.28 12.36 11.08
CA THR A 166 5.35 12.73 12.16
C THR A 166 3.96 12.92 11.58
N PHE A 167 2.98 12.14 12.06
CA PHE A 167 1.60 12.22 11.62
C PHE A 167 0.80 13.24 12.45
N ALA A 168 -0.37 13.62 11.93
CA ALA A 168 -1.29 14.57 12.58
C ALA A 168 -1.70 14.17 14.01
N ASP A 169 -1.78 12.86 14.30
CA ASP A 169 -2.19 12.32 15.61
C ASP A 169 -1.04 12.29 16.65
N GLY A 170 0.14 12.78 16.26
CA GLY A 170 1.37 12.84 17.05
C GLY A 170 2.21 11.55 17.01
N THR A 171 1.73 10.48 16.36
CA THR A 171 2.52 9.26 16.19
C THR A 171 3.64 9.48 15.19
N LYS A 172 4.70 8.67 15.29
CA LYS A 172 5.89 8.79 14.44
C LYS A 172 6.33 7.46 13.87
N ARG A 173 7.06 7.53 12.75
CA ARG A 173 7.87 6.44 12.19
C ARG A 173 9.28 6.96 11.99
N VAL A 174 10.25 6.18 12.43
CA VAL A 174 11.67 6.47 12.23
C VAL A 174 12.25 5.43 11.31
N PHE A 175 13.00 5.87 10.30
CA PHE A 175 13.68 5.03 9.33
C PHE A 175 15.18 5.32 9.35
N ASN A 176 16.00 4.31 9.09
CA ASN A 176 17.43 4.53 8.84
C ASN A 176 17.66 5.19 7.47
N GLY A 177 18.91 5.58 7.19
CA GLY A 177 19.28 6.23 5.93
C GLY A 177 19.08 5.38 4.68
N SER A 178 18.92 4.06 4.83
CA SER A 178 18.56 3.13 3.75
C SER A 178 17.05 2.93 3.60
N GLY A 179 16.24 3.64 4.40
CA GLY A 179 14.79 3.66 4.32
C GLY A 179 14.07 2.56 5.09
N TYR A 180 14.77 1.78 5.91
CA TYR A 180 14.20 0.69 6.73
C TYR A 180 13.58 1.26 8.00
N LEU A 181 12.35 0.85 8.33
CA LEU A 181 11.68 1.24 9.58
C LEU A 181 12.48 0.71 10.78
N THR A 182 12.89 1.60 11.68
CA THR A 182 13.63 1.26 12.90
C THR A 182 12.83 1.53 14.17
N ALA A 183 11.83 2.42 14.11
CA ALA A 183 10.97 2.68 15.26
C ALA A 183 9.57 3.15 14.90
N ILE A 184 8.60 2.75 15.74
CA ILE A 184 7.23 3.26 15.78
C ILE A 184 7.04 3.93 17.14
N LEU A 185 6.58 5.18 17.16
CA LEU A 185 6.36 5.90 18.41
C LEU A 185 4.93 6.38 18.52
N ASP A 186 4.36 6.31 19.71
CA ASP A 186 3.13 7.03 20.04
C ASP A 186 3.40 8.52 20.35
N ARG A 187 2.34 9.28 20.60
CA ARG A 187 2.43 10.72 20.93
C ARG A 187 3.17 11.03 22.23
N ASN A 188 3.33 10.04 23.11
CA ASN A 188 4.05 10.15 24.38
C ASN A 188 5.52 9.69 24.24
N ASN A 189 5.95 9.38 23.01
CA ASN A 189 7.25 8.80 22.68
C ASN A 189 7.50 7.41 23.29
N ASN A 190 6.44 6.66 23.65
CA ASN A 190 6.61 5.22 23.89
C ASN A 190 6.94 4.56 22.56
N GLN A 191 7.99 3.74 22.55
CA GLN A 191 8.63 3.26 21.34
C GLN A 191 8.53 1.74 21.18
N VAL A 192 8.17 1.32 19.97
CA VAL A 192 8.45 -0.03 19.46
C VAL A 192 9.67 0.08 18.55
N SER A 193 10.71 -0.72 18.82
CA SER A 193 11.97 -0.74 18.09
C SER A 193 12.09 -1.99 17.22
N ILE A 194 12.59 -1.83 16.00
CA ILE A 194 12.78 -2.92 15.02
C ILE A 194 14.27 -3.08 14.76
N THR A 195 14.77 -4.30 14.88
CA THR A 195 16.17 -4.66 14.61
C THR A 195 16.29 -5.60 13.42
N TYR A 196 17.45 -5.55 12.77
CA TYR A 196 17.71 -6.29 11.54
C TYR A 196 19.04 -7.03 11.63
N ASP A 197 19.15 -8.14 10.89
CA ASP A 197 20.43 -8.80 10.64
C ASP A 197 21.21 -8.16 9.49
N SER A 198 22.40 -8.71 9.19
CA SER A 198 23.26 -8.26 8.09
C SER A 198 22.65 -8.45 6.69
N SER A 199 21.59 -9.25 6.57
CA SER A 199 20.84 -9.47 5.34
C SER A 199 19.60 -8.57 5.27
N ASN A 200 19.47 -7.60 6.19
CA ASN A 200 18.35 -6.69 6.33
C ASN A 200 16.99 -7.39 6.56
N ARG A 201 17.02 -8.57 7.21
CA ARG A 201 15.81 -9.27 7.67
C ARG A 201 15.50 -8.83 9.10
N ILE A 202 14.22 -8.65 9.43
CA ILE A 202 13.81 -8.24 10.78
C ILE A 202 14.07 -9.40 11.75
N THR A 203 14.89 -9.19 12.77
CA THR A 203 15.22 -10.23 13.76
C THR A 203 14.39 -10.12 15.02
N THR A 204 14.15 -8.89 15.48
CA THR A 204 13.47 -8.65 16.75
C THR A 204 12.71 -7.33 16.70
N VAL A 205 11.50 -7.36 17.25
CA VAL A 205 10.69 -6.18 17.53
C VAL A 205 10.45 -6.10 19.03
N THR A 206 10.77 -4.96 19.63
CA THR A 206 10.73 -4.77 21.09
C THR A 206 9.85 -3.56 21.43
N ASP A 207 8.90 -3.71 22.33
CA ASP A 207 8.05 -2.60 22.79
C ASP A 207 8.68 -1.78 23.92
N ALA A 208 7.97 -0.74 24.35
CA ALA A 208 8.42 0.18 25.40
C ALA A 208 8.55 -0.49 26.78
N ALA A 209 7.93 -1.65 26.99
CA ALA A 209 8.04 -2.45 28.21
C ALA A 209 9.15 -3.52 28.12
N SER A 210 9.99 -3.45 27.08
CA SER A 210 11.06 -4.43 26.79
C SER A 210 10.57 -5.84 26.49
N ARG A 211 9.27 -6.02 26.20
CA ARG A 211 8.73 -7.27 25.67
C ARG A 211 9.07 -7.34 24.20
N ASN A 212 9.33 -8.52 23.67
CA ASN A 212 9.76 -8.66 22.29
C ASN A 212 9.15 -9.85 21.58
N VAL A 213 9.13 -9.74 20.26
CA VAL A 213 8.91 -10.84 19.33
C VAL A 213 10.16 -10.99 18.47
N THR A 214 10.61 -12.23 18.30
CA THR A 214 11.73 -12.62 17.46
C THR A 214 11.24 -13.37 16.23
N PHE A 215 11.93 -13.20 15.10
CA PHE A 215 11.63 -13.90 13.86
C PHE A 215 12.80 -14.82 13.49
N THR A 216 12.47 -16.03 13.03
CA THR A 216 13.46 -17.00 12.56
C THR A 216 13.37 -17.20 11.05
N TYR A 217 14.49 -17.55 10.42
CA TYR A 217 14.61 -17.72 8.97
C TYR A 217 15.38 -19.01 8.68
N ALA A 218 14.68 -20.16 8.78
CA ALA A 218 15.28 -21.48 8.68
C ALA A 218 15.03 -22.19 7.33
N ASN A 219 14.46 -21.50 6.34
CA ASN A 219 14.22 -22.06 5.02
C ASN A 219 15.43 -21.84 4.10
N ALA A 220 16.16 -22.91 3.77
CA ALA A 220 17.34 -22.82 2.92
C ALA A 220 17.03 -22.42 1.47
N SER A 221 15.87 -22.81 0.94
CA SER A 221 15.43 -22.44 -0.42
C SER A 221 14.98 -20.99 -0.48
N PHE A 222 14.44 -20.46 0.63
CA PHE A 222 13.90 -19.11 0.74
C PHE A 222 14.41 -18.40 2.00
N PRO A 223 15.71 -18.04 2.06
CA PRO A 223 16.34 -17.54 3.28
C PRO A 223 15.82 -16.15 3.70
N ALA A 224 15.12 -15.42 2.84
CA ALA A 224 14.50 -14.14 3.18
C ALA A 224 13.13 -14.28 3.87
N LEU A 225 12.57 -15.49 3.92
CA LEU A 225 11.21 -15.73 4.41
C LEU A 225 11.20 -16.23 5.86
N ALA A 226 10.40 -15.59 6.70
CA ALA A 226 10.31 -15.91 8.12
C ALA A 226 9.61 -17.26 8.30
N THR A 227 10.24 -18.19 9.01
CA THR A 227 9.69 -19.53 9.28
C THR A 227 8.92 -19.60 10.59
N SER A 228 9.23 -18.72 11.54
CA SER A 228 8.44 -18.58 12.76
C SER A 228 8.55 -17.17 13.34
N ALA A 229 7.57 -16.83 14.17
CA ALA A 229 7.63 -15.72 15.10
C ALA A 229 7.45 -16.28 16.53
N ALA A 230 8.18 -15.75 17.49
CA ALA A 230 8.15 -16.19 18.88
C ALA A 230 8.28 -15.02 19.86
N ASP A 231 7.54 -15.07 20.96
CA ASP A 231 7.72 -14.18 22.11
C ASP A 231 8.37 -14.94 23.29
N ALA A 232 8.40 -14.33 24.47
CA ALA A 232 8.97 -14.94 25.66
C ALA A 232 8.22 -16.20 26.16
N ALA A 233 6.95 -16.40 25.75
CA ALA A 233 6.15 -17.56 26.11
C ALA A 233 6.31 -18.72 25.10
N GLY A 234 6.85 -18.47 23.91
CA GLY A 234 7.14 -19.48 22.90
C GLY A 234 6.78 -19.02 21.49
N ASN A 235 6.59 -19.97 20.58
CA ASN A 235 6.14 -19.66 19.22
C ASN A 235 4.74 -19.04 19.29
N ILE A 236 4.52 -18.01 18.48
CA ILE A 236 3.23 -17.35 18.29
C ILE A 236 2.65 -17.64 16.91
N ALA A 237 3.50 -18.02 15.94
CA ALA A 237 3.09 -18.54 14.63
C ALA A 237 4.26 -19.27 13.97
N ASN A 238 3.94 -20.31 13.19
CA ASN A 238 4.86 -20.95 12.24
C ASN A 238 4.34 -20.74 10.82
N TYR A 239 5.25 -20.51 9.88
CA TYR A 239 4.95 -20.16 8.49
C TYR A 239 5.54 -21.20 7.53
N THR A 240 4.69 -21.76 6.67
CA THR A 240 5.08 -22.78 5.70
C THR A 240 4.88 -22.27 4.27
N TYR A 241 5.83 -22.57 3.39
CA TYR A 241 5.87 -22.07 2.02
C TYR A 241 5.78 -23.20 1.01
N ASP A 242 5.15 -22.91 -0.13
CA ASP A 242 5.15 -23.84 -1.27
C ASP A 242 6.50 -23.84 -2.00
N THR A 243 6.62 -24.67 -3.04
CA THR A 243 7.85 -24.80 -3.85
C THR A 243 8.25 -23.54 -4.61
N SER A 244 7.35 -22.57 -4.71
CA SER A 244 7.57 -21.27 -5.35
C SER A 244 7.86 -20.16 -4.33
N GLY A 245 7.93 -20.48 -3.03
CA GLY A 245 8.21 -19.51 -1.98
C GLY A 245 6.99 -18.69 -1.58
N ARG A 246 5.78 -19.13 -1.93
CA ARG A 246 4.53 -18.46 -1.55
C ARG A 246 4.04 -19.03 -0.22
N LEU A 247 3.59 -18.17 0.68
CA LEU A 247 3.09 -18.60 1.99
C LEU A 247 1.86 -19.48 1.82
N SER A 248 2.00 -20.77 2.10
CA SER A 248 0.95 -21.78 1.91
C SER A 248 0.15 -22.04 3.19
N GLN A 249 0.75 -21.82 4.36
CA GLN A 249 0.11 -22.12 5.64
C GLN A 249 0.68 -21.25 6.77
N VAL A 250 -0.20 -20.86 7.71
CA VAL A 250 0.17 -20.34 9.03
C VAL A 250 -0.44 -21.24 10.09
N LEU A 251 0.38 -21.74 11.02
CA LEU A 251 -0.04 -22.56 12.15
C LEU A 251 0.18 -21.79 13.46
N TYR A 252 -0.88 -21.64 14.24
CA TYR A 252 -0.87 -20.97 15.53
C TYR A 252 -0.68 -21.95 16.70
N PRO A 253 -0.33 -21.48 17.91
CA PRO A 253 -0.03 -22.34 19.06
C PRO A 253 -1.25 -23.11 19.59
N ASP A 254 -2.46 -22.58 19.37
CA ASP A 254 -3.73 -23.24 19.70
C ASP A 254 -4.15 -24.30 18.66
N ALA A 255 -3.23 -24.64 17.73
CA ALA A 255 -3.43 -25.52 16.59
C ALA A 255 -4.46 -25.03 15.55
N SER A 256 -4.97 -23.80 15.68
CA SER A 256 -5.69 -23.17 14.59
C SER A 256 -4.73 -22.86 13.44
N GLN A 257 -5.27 -22.83 12.22
CA GLN A 257 -4.46 -22.77 11.02
C GLN A 257 -5.21 -22.03 9.91
N LEU A 258 -4.45 -21.30 9.09
CA LEU A 258 -4.89 -20.77 7.81
C LEU A 258 -4.08 -21.41 6.68
N ASN A 259 -4.75 -21.82 5.62
CA ASN A 259 -4.14 -22.30 4.38
C ASN A 259 -4.45 -21.35 3.24
N PHE A 260 -3.46 -21.10 2.39
CA PHE A 260 -3.58 -20.19 1.24
C PHE A 260 -3.33 -20.98 -0.05
N ALA A 261 -4.31 -20.97 -0.95
CA ALA A 261 -4.15 -21.49 -2.30
C ALA A 261 -3.91 -20.35 -3.28
N TYR A 262 -3.11 -20.63 -4.31
CA TYR A 262 -2.72 -19.63 -5.31
C TYR A 262 -2.98 -20.14 -6.73
N ASP A 263 -3.30 -19.23 -7.64
CA ASP A 263 -3.29 -19.52 -9.08
C ASP A 263 -1.86 -19.53 -9.66
N ALA A 264 -1.77 -19.71 -10.98
CA ALA A 264 -0.49 -19.72 -11.71
C ALA A 264 0.21 -18.35 -11.73
N ASN A 265 -0.51 -17.25 -11.46
CA ASN A 265 0.03 -15.89 -11.40
C ASN A 265 0.44 -15.49 -9.97
N GLY A 266 0.30 -16.38 -8.98
CA GLY A 266 0.60 -16.08 -7.59
C GLY A 266 -0.47 -15.27 -6.87
N LEU A 267 -1.72 -15.31 -7.36
CA LEU A 267 -2.87 -14.66 -6.72
C LEU A 267 -3.58 -15.61 -5.76
N ILE A 268 -3.94 -15.14 -4.57
CA ILE A 268 -4.66 -15.96 -3.58
C ILE A 268 -6.05 -16.27 -4.11
N THR A 269 -6.34 -17.53 -4.41
CA THR A 269 -7.66 -17.96 -4.87
C THR A 269 -8.57 -18.40 -3.74
N SER A 270 -8.00 -18.91 -2.64
CA SER A 270 -8.78 -19.24 -1.44
C SER A 270 -7.95 -19.22 -0.17
N VAL A 271 -8.64 -18.93 0.93
CA VAL A 271 -8.16 -19.12 2.30
C VAL A 271 -9.07 -20.14 2.98
N THR A 272 -8.50 -21.16 3.61
CA THR A 272 -9.24 -22.18 4.34
C THR A 272 -8.71 -22.38 5.76
N ASP A 273 -9.53 -22.90 6.66
CA ASP A 273 -9.09 -23.26 8.01
C ASP A 273 -8.37 -24.63 8.05
N ALA A 274 -8.03 -25.08 9.26
CA ALA A 274 -7.39 -26.38 9.51
C ALA A 274 -8.20 -27.59 9.00
N GLN A 275 -9.53 -27.45 8.84
CA GLN A 275 -10.42 -28.51 8.34
C GLN A 275 -10.74 -28.35 6.83
N MET A 276 -9.97 -27.50 6.13
CA MET A 276 -10.18 -27.16 4.71
C MET A 276 -11.53 -26.48 4.45
N LYS A 277 -12.18 -25.91 5.47
CA LYS A 277 -13.39 -25.13 5.28
C LYS A 277 -13.03 -23.77 4.70
N LEU A 278 -13.79 -23.35 3.68
CA LEU A 278 -13.60 -22.07 3.01
C LEU A 278 -13.89 -20.89 3.95
N ILE A 279 -12.91 -20.00 4.11
CA ILE A 279 -13.03 -18.72 4.82
C ILE A 279 -13.32 -17.60 3.82
N GLU A 280 -12.54 -17.56 2.74
CA GLU A 280 -12.73 -16.62 1.63
C GLU A 280 -12.16 -17.17 0.32
N SER A 281 -12.73 -16.78 -0.83
CA SER A 281 -12.19 -17.08 -2.16
C SER A 281 -12.34 -15.92 -3.12
N HIS A 282 -11.41 -15.85 -4.07
CA HIS A 282 -11.30 -14.73 -5.01
C HIS A 282 -10.96 -15.23 -6.42
N THR A 283 -11.42 -14.51 -7.44
CA THR A 283 -10.97 -14.67 -8.83
C THR A 283 -10.51 -13.33 -9.40
N TYR A 284 -9.73 -13.39 -10.46
CA TYR A 284 -9.03 -12.22 -10.99
C TYR A 284 -9.08 -12.15 -12.51
N ASP A 285 -8.98 -10.94 -13.05
CA ASP A 285 -8.66 -10.73 -14.45
C ASP A 285 -7.14 -10.81 -14.72
N SER A 286 -6.75 -10.70 -15.99
CA SER A 286 -5.34 -10.74 -16.41
C SER A 286 -4.51 -9.56 -15.90
N SER A 287 -5.16 -8.51 -15.36
CA SER A 287 -4.51 -7.36 -14.72
C SER A 287 -4.46 -7.50 -13.19
N ARG A 288 -4.74 -8.69 -12.65
CA ARG A 288 -4.76 -9.02 -11.21
C ARG A 288 -5.85 -8.27 -10.42
N ARG A 289 -6.88 -7.76 -11.11
CA ARG A 289 -8.03 -7.10 -10.46
C ARG A 289 -9.08 -8.13 -10.07
N GLY A 290 -9.68 -7.99 -8.89
CA GLY A 290 -10.68 -8.91 -8.35
C GLY A 290 -11.98 -8.92 -9.15
N LEU A 291 -12.39 -10.09 -9.63
CA LEU A 291 -13.65 -10.32 -10.33
C LEU A 291 -14.71 -10.93 -9.43
N THR A 292 -14.32 -11.71 -8.43
CA THR A 292 -15.24 -12.24 -7.42
C THR A 292 -14.58 -12.21 -6.06
N SER A 293 -15.40 -12.05 -5.02
CA SER A 293 -15.06 -12.39 -3.64
C SER A 293 -16.23 -13.15 -3.04
N GLN A 294 -15.94 -14.19 -2.27
CA GLN A 294 -16.94 -14.97 -1.55
C GLN A 294 -16.47 -15.23 -0.13
N ARG A 295 -17.35 -14.98 0.85
CA ARG A 295 -17.17 -15.30 2.27
C ARG A 295 -18.46 -15.86 2.84
N ALA A 296 -18.41 -16.34 4.09
CA ALA A 296 -19.58 -16.81 4.82
C ALA A 296 -20.45 -17.80 4.00
N ASN A 297 -19.81 -18.77 3.35
CA ASN A 297 -20.46 -19.75 2.46
C ASN A 297 -21.27 -19.15 1.30
N GLY A 298 -20.95 -17.95 0.82
CA GLY A 298 -21.69 -17.31 -0.28
C GLY A 298 -22.58 -16.14 0.12
N VAL A 299 -22.83 -15.95 1.42
CA VAL A 299 -23.70 -14.85 1.89
C VAL A 299 -23.16 -13.48 1.46
N ASP A 300 -21.84 -13.32 1.54
CA ASP A 300 -21.15 -12.08 1.17
C ASP A 300 -20.53 -12.16 -0.25
N SER A 301 -21.08 -13.00 -1.13
CA SER A 301 -20.55 -13.12 -2.48
C SER A 301 -20.80 -11.87 -3.31
N VAL A 302 -19.77 -11.42 -4.01
CA VAL A 302 -19.86 -10.32 -4.98
C VAL A 302 -19.23 -10.72 -6.29
N THR A 303 -19.80 -10.22 -7.38
CA THR A 303 -19.19 -10.26 -8.73
C THR A 303 -18.89 -8.84 -9.17
N ILE A 304 -17.70 -8.63 -9.73
CA ILE A 304 -17.24 -7.33 -10.20
C ILE A 304 -16.87 -7.44 -11.67
N THR A 305 -17.30 -6.44 -12.44
CA THR A 305 -16.86 -6.26 -13.83
C THR A 305 -16.29 -4.87 -14.02
N TYR A 306 -15.42 -4.74 -15.03
CA TYR A 306 -14.78 -3.48 -15.41
C TYR A 306 -15.15 -3.14 -16.86
N PRO A 307 -16.38 -2.67 -17.11
CA PRO A 307 -16.92 -2.55 -18.46
C PRO A 307 -16.20 -1.51 -19.32
N ALA A 308 -15.60 -0.49 -18.69
CA ALA A 308 -14.80 0.54 -19.33
C ALA A 308 -13.74 1.10 -18.37
N SER A 309 -12.74 1.79 -18.91
CA SER A 309 -11.81 2.58 -18.08
C SER A 309 -12.60 3.64 -17.32
N GLY A 310 -12.41 3.72 -16.00
CA GLY A 310 -13.21 4.64 -15.17
C GLY A 310 -14.52 4.07 -14.66
N THR A 311 -14.87 2.81 -14.98
CA THR A 311 -16.16 2.22 -14.57
C THR A 311 -15.97 0.84 -13.95
N THR A 312 -16.63 0.62 -12.82
CA THR A 312 -16.70 -0.69 -12.12
C THR A 312 -18.17 -1.01 -11.86
N SER A 313 -18.62 -2.21 -12.19
CA SER A 313 -19.96 -2.68 -11.86
C SER A 313 -19.87 -3.80 -10.84
N LEU A 314 -20.63 -3.68 -9.75
CA LEU A 314 -20.70 -4.60 -8.63
C LEU A 314 -22.07 -5.27 -8.62
N THR A 315 -22.12 -6.59 -8.61
CA THR A 315 -23.32 -7.38 -8.36
C THR A 315 -23.21 -8.06 -7.00
N ASP A 316 -24.16 -7.82 -6.10
CA ASP A 316 -24.21 -8.44 -4.77
C ASP A 316 -24.77 -9.88 -4.81
N SER A 317 -24.80 -10.54 -3.64
CA SER A 317 -25.30 -11.91 -3.50
C SER A 317 -26.80 -12.07 -3.75
N MET A 318 -27.56 -10.96 -3.78
CA MET A 318 -28.98 -10.92 -4.11
C MET A 318 -29.23 -10.63 -5.60
N GLY A 319 -28.16 -10.41 -6.39
CA GLY A 319 -28.23 -10.08 -7.81
C GLY A 319 -28.44 -8.59 -8.10
N ASN A 320 -28.43 -7.72 -7.09
CA ASN A 320 -28.52 -6.28 -7.32
C ASN A 320 -27.21 -5.77 -7.89
N THR A 321 -27.29 -4.96 -8.95
CA THR A 321 -26.12 -4.40 -9.60
C THR A 321 -26.03 -2.90 -9.33
N THR A 322 -24.85 -2.43 -8.92
CA THR A 322 -24.52 -1.02 -8.74
C THR A 322 -23.31 -0.68 -9.60
N THR A 323 -23.39 0.40 -10.36
CA THR A 323 -22.29 0.86 -11.20
C THR A 323 -21.64 2.11 -10.62
N PHE A 324 -20.32 2.05 -10.49
CA PHE A 324 -19.47 3.12 -9.99
C PHE A 324 -18.66 3.70 -11.14
N ASN A 325 -18.80 5.02 -11.35
CA ASN A 325 -17.92 5.76 -12.25
C ASN A 325 -16.92 6.56 -11.44
N TYR A 326 -15.64 6.48 -11.80
CA TYR A 326 -14.56 7.21 -11.15
C TYR A 326 -13.75 8.05 -12.14
N ASN A 327 -13.35 9.26 -11.73
CA ASN A 327 -12.39 10.09 -12.46
C ASN A 327 -11.06 10.15 -11.71
N TYR A 328 -10.05 10.61 -12.44
CA TYR A 328 -8.74 10.95 -11.94
C TYR A 328 -8.67 12.45 -11.62
N ASN A 329 -8.29 12.80 -10.41
CA ASN A 329 -7.81 14.14 -10.07
C ASN A 329 -6.33 14.03 -9.71
N GLY A 330 -5.45 14.16 -10.71
CA GLY A 330 -4.01 13.95 -10.53
C GLY A 330 -3.68 12.48 -10.22
N LEU A 331 -3.16 12.20 -9.02
CA LEU A 331 -2.74 10.84 -8.60
C LEU A 331 -3.85 10.03 -7.91
N SER A 332 -5.01 10.63 -7.63
CA SER A 332 -6.09 9.97 -6.88
C SER A 332 -7.33 9.72 -7.76
N LYS A 333 -7.97 8.56 -7.56
CA LYS A 333 -9.23 8.20 -8.21
C LYS A 333 -10.39 8.35 -7.23
N PHE A 334 -11.53 8.88 -7.68
CA PHE A 334 -12.70 9.13 -6.83
C PHE A 334 -14.00 8.81 -7.55
N ILE A 335 -15.00 8.27 -6.83
CA ILE A 335 -16.33 7.97 -7.37
C ILE A 335 -17.12 9.26 -7.57
N ILE A 336 -17.72 9.41 -8.75
CA ILE A 336 -18.47 10.62 -9.15
C ILE A 336 -19.96 10.35 -9.20
N THR A 337 -20.37 9.12 -9.51
CA THR A 337 -21.78 8.77 -9.66
C THR A 337 -21.99 7.31 -9.31
N MET A 338 -23.10 7.03 -8.64
CA MET A 338 -23.65 5.70 -8.41
C MET A 338 -24.94 5.60 -9.21
N GLY A 339 -25.07 4.54 -10.00
CA GLY A 339 -26.26 4.22 -10.78
C GLY A 339 -26.64 2.76 -10.62
#